data_AF-A0A6J4YK97-F1
#
_entry.id   AF-A0A6J4YK97-F1
#
_cell.length_a   1.000
_cell.length_b   1.000
_cell.length_c   1.000
_cell.angle_alpha   90.00
_cell.angle_beta   90.00
_cell.angle_gamma   90.00
#
_symmetry.space_group_name_H-M   'P 1'
#
loop_
_entity.id
_entity.type
_entity.pdbx_description
1 polymer ?
#
loop_
_entity_poly.entity_id
_entity_poly.type
_entity_poly.pdbx_seq_one_letter_code
_entity_poly.pdbx_strand_id
1 'polypeptide(L)'
;MQGERLSWHTGRWSKVSQLDTNEMLKTANVEVRYSKIDIRNSEFRFLTLYLTPGTLHLKLCAIFLKPETFYTMKPIEIEEIDKLPGIRIKEDDTFRFRCHPQVECFNRCCRNLNLFLYPYDVLRLKQSLEISSDAFLDQYVDLVMRPANYFPEVLLRMADNPAKTCSFLSEAGCAVYHHRPDTCRTFPIEQGVMYDASRKKDLPVFFFRPPDFCLGRHETDEWSIPEWIEDQEAEQYHKMTIRWSEIKRLFQNDPWGLEGPEGPRAKMAFMATYNVDQFRDFVFQSSFLKRYQIKSTLRKKLKTDDAALMKFGFEWVKVFIWGMRSRVIRPRA
;
A
#
# COMPACT_ATOMS: atom_id res chain seq x y z
N MET A 1 12.26 5.98 10.87
CA MET A 1 11.46 6.18 9.64
C MET A 1 11.75 7.58 9.11
N GLN A 2 12.37 7.71 7.94
CA GLN A 2 12.47 8.98 7.22
C GLN A 2 12.00 8.70 5.79
N GLY A 3 10.71 8.92 5.56
CA GLY A 3 10.08 8.95 4.24
C GLY A 3 9.17 10.17 4.22
N GLU A 4 9.16 10.90 3.11
CA GLU A 4 8.34 12.10 2.96
C GLU A 4 6.84 11.71 2.93
N ARG A 5 6.04 12.37 3.77
CA ARG A 5 4.58 12.15 3.84
C ARG A 5 3.89 13.16 2.93
N LEU A 6 3.12 12.67 1.96
CA LEU A 6 2.32 13.50 1.06
C LEU A 6 0.83 13.29 1.33
N SER A 7 0.07 14.39 1.28
CA SER A 7 -1.40 14.39 1.35
C SER A 7 -1.99 14.63 -0.03
N TRP A 8 -3.14 14.00 -0.30
CA TRP A 8 -3.94 14.22 -1.50
C TRP A 8 -5.16 15.05 -1.11
N HIS A 9 -5.30 16.24 -1.71
CA HIS A 9 -6.51 17.06 -1.63
C HIS A 9 -6.97 17.46 -3.02
N THR A 10 -8.17 17.04 -3.43
CA THR A 10 -8.83 17.52 -4.67
C THR A 10 -7.98 17.43 -5.95
N GLY A 11 -7.32 16.30 -6.18
CA GLY A 11 -6.53 16.12 -7.42
C GLY A 11 -5.10 16.67 -7.36
N ARG A 12 -4.62 17.10 -6.18
CA ARG A 12 -3.31 17.75 -5.99
C ARG A 12 -2.54 17.11 -4.83
N TRP A 13 -1.22 17.06 -4.99
CA TRP A 13 -0.26 16.67 -3.95
C TRP A 13 0.13 17.89 -3.12
N SER A 14 0.05 17.79 -1.80
CA SER A 14 0.55 18.80 -0.87
C SER A 14 1.49 18.18 0.16
N LYS A 15 2.64 18.84 0.38
CA LYS A 15 3.56 18.50 1.48
C LYS A 15 2.86 18.81 2.81
N VAL A 16 2.82 17.84 3.71
CA VAL A 16 2.38 18.05 5.08
C VAL A 16 3.62 18.32 5.93
N SER A 17 3.73 19.52 6.49
CA SER A 17 4.75 19.81 7.50
C SER A 17 4.48 18.92 8.73
N GLN A 18 5.48 18.18 9.18
CA GLN A 18 5.41 17.40 10.41
C GLN A 18 4.95 18.28 11.58
N LEU A 19 3.89 17.87 12.27
CA LEU A 19 3.64 18.34 13.62
C LEU A 19 4.71 17.73 14.53
N ASP A 20 5.35 18.64 15.24
CA ASP A 20 6.61 18.55 15.94
C ASP A 20 6.51 17.58 17.14
N THR A 21 7.33 16.52 17.15
CA THR A 21 7.73 15.87 18.40
C THR A 21 9.04 16.52 18.85
N ASN A 22 9.00 17.79 19.27
CA ASN A 22 10.05 18.44 20.07
C ASN A 22 9.67 19.87 20.48
N GLU A 23 8.69 19.99 21.38
CA GLU A 23 8.63 21.16 22.26
C GLU A 23 9.68 21.04 23.39
N MET A 24 10.98 20.95 23.05
CA MET A 24 12.05 21.02 24.05
C MET A 24 13.35 21.73 23.63
N LEU A 25 13.54 22.21 22.39
CA LEU A 25 14.74 22.98 22.05
C LEU A 25 14.43 24.15 21.10
N LYS A 26 13.81 25.20 21.65
CA LYS A 26 13.92 26.55 21.08
C LYS A 26 15.31 27.10 21.37
N THR A 27 16.18 27.13 20.35
CA THR A 27 17.21 28.17 20.17
C THR A 27 17.95 27.96 18.85
N ALA A 28 17.48 28.62 17.79
CA ALA A 28 18.28 29.25 16.74
C ALA A 28 17.31 29.96 15.78
N ASN A 29 17.38 31.29 15.73
CA ASN A 29 16.58 32.14 14.85
C ASN A 29 16.91 31.85 13.37
N VAL A 30 16.09 31.04 12.70
CA VAL A 30 16.04 30.99 11.24
C VAL A 30 14.58 31.05 10.80
N GLU A 31 14.18 32.22 10.29
CA GLU A 31 12.85 32.47 9.73
C GLU A 31 12.82 31.89 8.29
N VAL A 32 12.14 30.76 8.09
CA VAL A 32 11.87 30.21 6.75
C VAL A 32 10.51 30.72 6.28
N ARG A 33 10.51 31.63 5.29
CA ARG A 33 9.28 32.09 4.63
C ARG A 33 8.90 31.12 3.51
N TYR A 34 7.69 30.55 3.60
CA TYR A 34 7.11 29.69 2.58
C TYR A 34 6.36 30.50 1.52
N SER A 35 6.56 30.17 0.25
CA SER A 35 5.77 30.70 -0.87
C SER A 35 4.63 29.74 -1.23
N LYS A 36 3.44 30.32 -1.48
CA LYS A 36 2.22 29.64 -1.90
C LYS A 36 2.32 29.39 -3.42
N ILE A 37 2.20 28.14 -3.87
CA ILE A 37 2.22 27.78 -5.30
C ILE A 37 0.79 27.59 -5.79
N ASP A 38 0.33 28.46 -6.69
CA ASP A 38 -0.98 28.40 -7.34
C ASP A 38 -0.84 27.92 -8.79
N ILE A 39 -1.31 26.71 -9.09
CA ILE A 39 -1.22 26.12 -10.43
C ILE A 39 -2.56 26.28 -11.20
N ARG A 40 -3.26 27.41 -11.07
CA ARG A 40 -4.44 27.68 -11.91
C ARG A 40 -4.10 28.20 -13.30
N ASN A 41 -2.90 28.72 -13.55
CA ASN A 41 -2.50 29.22 -14.87
C ASN A 41 -1.09 28.74 -15.22
N SER A 42 -0.95 28.31 -16.47
CA SER A 42 0.30 27.92 -17.11
C SER A 42 1.21 29.13 -17.33
N GLU A 43 2.01 29.51 -16.34
CA GLU A 43 3.30 30.21 -16.50
C GLU A 43 4.07 30.16 -15.18
N PHE A 44 5.27 29.56 -15.14
CA PHE A 44 6.20 29.79 -14.03
C PHE A 44 7.66 29.87 -14.45
N ARG A 45 8.30 30.93 -13.96
CA ARG A 45 9.72 31.26 -14.10
C ARG A 45 10.56 30.56 -13.02
N PHE A 46 11.81 30.29 -13.39
CA PHE A 46 12.82 29.53 -12.65
C PHE A 46 13.48 30.33 -11.50
N LEU A 47 13.92 29.61 -10.47
CA LEU A 47 15.02 30.06 -9.61
C LEU A 47 16.04 28.93 -9.44
N THR A 48 17.21 29.11 -10.05
CA THR A 48 18.37 28.23 -9.92
C THR A 48 19.21 28.68 -8.72
N LEU A 49 19.50 27.79 -7.78
CA LEU A 49 20.45 28.05 -6.69
C LEU A 49 21.78 27.35 -6.98
N TYR A 50 22.82 28.16 -7.17
CA TYR A 50 24.21 27.71 -7.25
C TYR A 50 24.76 27.56 -5.82
N LEU A 51 25.38 26.42 -5.52
CA LEU A 51 26.16 26.22 -4.29
C LEU A 51 27.65 26.45 -4.59
N THR A 52 28.28 27.34 -3.84
CA THR A 52 29.74 27.54 -3.83
C THR A 52 30.40 26.59 -2.82
N PRO A 53 31.63 26.09 -3.08
CA PRO A 53 32.29 25.11 -2.23
C PRO A 53 33.26 25.76 -1.23
N GLY A 54 33.28 25.26 0.01
CA GLY A 54 34.41 25.49 0.93
C GLY A 54 34.17 25.11 2.39
N THR A 55 34.94 24.12 2.88
CA THR A 55 35.43 23.89 4.28
C THR A 55 34.39 23.69 5.41
N LEU A 56 34.52 22.78 6.40
CA LEU A 56 35.64 22.08 7.02
C LEU A 56 35.08 20.88 7.86
N HIS A 57 35.96 19.91 8.11
CA HIS A 57 35.92 18.77 9.05
C HIS A 57 34.85 18.64 10.15
N LEU A 58 34.35 17.39 10.29
CA LEU A 58 34.64 16.54 11.47
C LEU A 58 34.33 15.06 11.17
N LYS A 59 35.39 14.25 11.21
CA LYS A 59 35.37 12.79 11.07
C LYS A 59 35.25 12.15 12.46
N LEU A 60 34.34 11.16 12.53
CA LEU A 60 34.27 10.01 13.44
C LEU A 60 34.07 10.25 14.95
N CYS A 61 32.88 9.89 15.44
CA CYS A 61 32.72 8.67 16.26
C CYS A 61 31.24 8.27 16.32
N ALA A 62 30.76 7.48 15.35
CA ALA A 62 29.47 6.80 15.44
C ALA A 62 29.76 5.31 15.67
N ILE A 63 29.74 4.91 16.94
CA ILE A 63 29.80 3.52 17.40
C ILE A 63 28.37 2.98 17.36
N PHE A 64 28.20 1.92 16.56
CA PHE A 64 27.16 0.89 16.62
C PHE A 64 25.69 1.32 16.77
N LEU A 65 25.00 1.43 15.64
CA LEU A 65 23.62 0.97 15.51
C LEU A 65 23.52 0.12 14.25
N LYS A 66 23.36 -1.19 14.44
CA LYS A 66 23.18 -2.19 13.37
C LYS A 66 22.00 -1.79 12.46
N PRO A 67 22.17 -1.66 11.15
CA PRO A 67 21.11 -1.30 10.23
C PRO A 67 20.53 -2.54 9.58
N GLU A 68 19.77 -3.36 10.30
CA GLU A 68 19.11 -4.53 9.71
C GLU A 68 17.67 -4.66 10.16
N THR A 69 16.76 -4.10 9.35
CA THR A 69 15.46 -4.68 8.99
C THR A 69 14.78 -3.75 7.98
N PHE A 70 15.29 -3.78 6.76
CA PHE A 70 14.62 -3.20 5.60
C PHE A 70 13.64 -4.25 5.05
N TYR A 71 12.34 -4.13 5.35
CA TYR A 71 11.31 -4.86 4.61
C TYR A 71 11.04 -4.14 3.28
N THR A 72 12.00 -4.23 2.38
CA THR A 72 11.68 -4.36 0.96
C THR A 72 11.24 -5.81 0.73
N MET A 73 10.37 -6.08 -0.25
CA MET A 73 10.21 -7.44 -0.77
C MET A 73 11.52 -7.83 -1.50
N LYS A 74 12.62 -7.98 -0.76
CA LYS A 74 13.77 -8.73 -1.24
C LYS A 74 13.29 -10.17 -1.42
N PRO A 75 13.64 -10.84 -2.52
CA PRO A 75 13.54 -12.29 -2.56
C PRO A 75 14.36 -12.81 -1.39
N ILE A 76 13.70 -13.47 -0.44
CA ILE A 76 14.39 -14.16 0.65
C ILE A 76 14.82 -15.48 0.05
N GLU A 77 16.14 -15.69 -0.03
CA GLU A 77 16.72 -16.97 -0.42
C GLU A 77 16.20 -18.07 0.53
N ILE A 78 15.95 -19.26 0.00
CA ILE A 78 15.26 -20.35 0.72
C ILE A 78 15.98 -20.72 2.03
N GLU A 79 17.30 -20.49 2.14
CA GLU A 79 18.07 -20.79 3.35
C GLU A 79 17.87 -19.80 4.52
N GLU A 80 17.24 -18.64 4.30
CA GLU A 80 17.02 -17.63 5.35
C GLU A 80 15.59 -17.62 5.90
N ILE A 81 14.67 -18.36 5.27
CA ILE A 81 13.25 -18.36 5.65
C ILE A 81 13.03 -18.84 7.09
N ASP A 82 13.80 -19.83 7.54
CA ASP A 82 13.69 -20.38 8.89
C ASP A 82 14.34 -19.47 9.96
N LYS A 83 15.01 -18.38 9.53
CA LYS A 83 15.53 -17.33 10.42
C LYS A 83 14.55 -16.17 10.59
N LEU A 84 13.44 -16.17 9.85
CA LEU A 84 12.42 -15.15 10.00
C LEU A 84 11.70 -15.30 11.35
N PRO A 85 11.37 -14.20 12.04
CA PRO A 85 10.71 -14.31 13.33
C PRO A 85 9.25 -14.78 13.17
N GLY A 86 8.76 -15.52 14.15
CA GLY A 86 7.44 -16.16 14.12
C GLY A 86 7.55 -17.67 13.93
N ILE A 87 6.41 -18.35 13.90
CA ILE A 87 6.34 -19.80 13.70
C ILE A 87 5.89 -20.06 12.28
N ARG A 88 6.75 -20.67 11.45
CA ARG A 88 6.38 -21.08 10.10
C ARG A 88 5.35 -22.21 10.17
N ILE A 89 4.21 -22.04 9.52
CA ILE A 89 3.13 -23.03 9.45
C ILE A 89 3.26 -23.78 8.13
N LYS A 90 3.54 -25.08 8.19
CA LYS A 90 3.59 -26.01 7.05
C LYS A 90 2.21 -26.59 6.78
N GLU A 91 2.11 -27.42 5.74
CA GLU A 91 0.84 -27.95 5.23
C GLU A 91 0.02 -28.74 6.28
N ASP A 92 0.70 -29.54 7.11
CA ASP A 92 0.07 -30.35 8.16
C ASP A 92 0.10 -29.68 9.55
N ASP A 93 0.65 -28.47 9.65
CA ASP A 93 0.75 -27.75 10.93
C ASP A 93 -0.57 -27.05 11.27
N THR A 94 -0.90 -27.01 12.55
CA THR A 94 -2.02 -26.24 13.10
C THR A 94 -1.51 -25.11 14.00
N PHE A 95 -2.37 -24.13 14.27
CA PHE A 95 -2.12 -23.09 15.26
C PHE A 95 -3.39 -22.78 16.05
N ARG A 96 -3.21 -22.32 17.30
CA ARG A 96 -4.33 -21.94 18.16
C ARG A 96 -4.54 -20.44 18.15
N PHE A 97 -5.77 -20.03 17.87
CA PHE A 97 -6.12 -18.62 17.86
C PHE A 97 -7.62 -18.37 17.90
N ARG A 98 -8.07 -17.42 18.72
CA ARG A 98 -9.38 -16.80 18.55
C ARG A 98 -9.33 -15.35 18.97
N CYS A 99 -10.02 -14.48 18.23
CA CYS A 99 -10.22 -13.07 18.61
C CYS A 99 -11.72 -12.80 18.73
N HIS A 100 -12.16 -12.33 19.88
CA HIS A 100 -13.56 -12.01 20.16
C HIS A 100 -13.66 -10.89 21.21
N PRO A 101 -14.82 -10.24 21.37
CA PRO A 101 -14.96 -9.08 22.27
C PRO A 101 -14.60 -9.32 23.74
N GLN A 102 -14.63 -10.58 24.19
CA GLN A 102 -14.34 -10.96 25.58
C GLN A 102 -12.85 -11.21 25.84
N VAL A 103 -11.98 -11.27 24.82
CA VAL A 103 -10.53 -11.34 25.07
C VAL A 103 -10.04 -9.98 25.58
N GLU A 104 -9.21 -9.95 26.63
CA GLU A 104 -8.81 -8.67 27.25
C GLU A 104 -8.05 -7.74 26.29
N CYS A 105 -7.39 -8.30 25.27
CA CYS A 105 -6.68 -7.51 24.26
C CYS A 105 -7.56 -7.01 23.11
N PHE A 106 -8.88 -7.19 23.17
CA PHE A 106 -9.79 -6.78 22.10
C PHE A 106 -9.59 -5.31 21.73
N ASN A 107 -9.62 -4.99 20.43
CA ASN A 107 -9.34 -3.67 19.85
C ASN A 107 -7.93 -3.10 20.04
N ARG A 108 -7.05 -3.74 20.83
CA ARG A 108 -5.67 -3.24 21.04
C ARG A 108 -4.84 -3.25 19.75
N CYS A 109 -5.10 -4.20 18.86
CA CYS A 109 -4.43 -4.27 17.55
C CYS A 109 -4.79 -3.10 16.62
N CYS A 110 -5.90 -2.38 16.85
CA CYS A 110 -6.32 -1.26 16.00
C CYS A 110 -5.69 0.08 16.43
N ARG A 111 -4.47 0.08 16.97
CA ARG A 111 -3.79 1.26 17.52
C ARG A 111 -2.35 1.33 17.02
N ASN A 112 -1.91 2.53 16.65
CA ASN A 112 -0.55 2.82 16.20
C ASN A 112 -0.04 1.88 15.09
N LEU A 113 -0.89 1.68 14.07
CA LEU A 113 -0.61 0.77 12.96
C LEU A 113 0.12 1.46 11.82
N ASN A 114 1.05 0.75 11.19
CA ASN A 114 1.54 1.05 9.84
C ASN A 114 0.82 0.15 8.83
N LEU A 115 -0.46 0.43 8.58
CA LEU A 115 -1.31 -0.41 7.74
C LEU A 115 -1.27 0.04 6.28
N PHE A 116 -0.47 -0.62 5.47
CA PHE A 116 -0.47 -0.43 4.02
C PHE A 116 -1.68 -1.13 3.41
N LEU A 117 -2.38 -0.43 2.51
CA LEU A 117 -3.57 -0.90 1.84
C LEU A 117 -3.21 -1.31 0.41
N TYR A 118 -3.70 -2.47 -0.02
CA TYR A 118 -3.64 -2.89 -1.41
C TYR A 118 -4.83 -2.33 -2.20
N PRO A 119 -4.78 -2.34 -3.53
CA PRO A 119 -5.88 -1.82 -4.37
C PRO A 119 -7.24 -2.41 -4.03
N TYR A 120 -7.29 -3.70 -3.70
CA TYR A 120 -8.53 -4.36 -3.33
C TYR A 120 -9.03 -3.92 -1.95
N ASP A 121 -8.14 -3.62 -1.00
CA ASP A 121 -8.53 -3.06 0.29
C ASP A 121 -9.19 -1.70 0.11
N VAL A 122 -8.59 -0.82 -0.71
CA VAL A 122 -9.17 0.50 -1.03
C VAL A 122 -10.56 0.35 -1.65
N LEU A 123 -10.71 -0.58 -2.60
CA LEU A 123 -12.00 -0.89 -3.23
C LEU A 123 -13.04 -1.35 -2.22
N ARG A 124 -12.67 -2.24 -1.28
CA ARG A 124 -13.61 -2.79 -0.29
C ARG A 124 -13.95 -1.78 0.79
N LEU A 125 -12.98 -0.98 1.23
CA LEU A 125 -13.21 0.08 2.22
C LEU A 125 -14.08 1.20 1.67
N LYS A 126 -13.84 1.67 0.43
CA LYS A 126 -14.71 2.71 -0.17
C LYS A 126 -16.16 2.23 -0.34
N GLN A 127 -16.36 0.93 -0.64
CA GLN A 127 -17.70 0.32 -0.69
C GLN A 127 -18.35 0.25 0.69
N SER A 128 -17.60 -0.14 1.72
CA SER A 128 -18.11 -0.19 3.10
C SER A 128 -18.52 1.17 3.65
N LEU A 129 -17.86 2.24 3.18
CA LEU A 129 -18.11 3.62 3.59
C LEU A 129 -19.07 4.35 2.66
N GLU A 130 -19.47 3.73 1.56
CA GLU A 130 -20.34 4.31 0.52
C GLU A 130 -19.82 5.64 -0.06
N ILE A 131 -18.49 5.73 -0.25
CA ILE A 131 -17.82 6.90 -0.84
C ILE A 131 -17.06 6.54 -2.11
N SER A 132 -16.67 7.54 -2.89
CA SER A 132 -15.82 7.34 -4.06
C SER A 132 -14.37 7.01 -3.68
N SER A 133 -13.62 6.41 -4.59
CA SER A 133 -12.19 6.17 -4.42
C SER A 133 -11.41 7.47 -4.19
N ASP A 134 -11.76 8.55 -4.91
CA ASP A 134 -11.19 9.88 -4.69
C ASP A 134 -11.36 10.33 -3.24
N ALA A 135 -12.60 10.30 -2.73
CA ALA A 135 -12.91 10.72 -1.36
C ALA A 135 -12.20 9.84 -0.32
N PHE A 136 -12.13 8.53 -0.57
CA PHE A 136 -11.42 7.61 0.32
C PHE A 136 -9.92 7.92 0.39
N LEU A 137 -9.26 8.07 -0.77
CA LEU A 137 -7.82 8.34 -0.86
C LEU A 137 -7.46 9.70 -0.23
N ASP A 138 -8.34 10.69 -0.34
CA ASP A 138 -8.18 12.03 0.23
C ASP A 138 -8.28 12.00 1.78
N GLN A 139 -9.34 11.37 2.28
CA GLN A 139 -9.71 11.43 3.70
C GLN A 139 -8.95 10.43 4.57
N TYR A 140 -8.63 9.24 4.04
CA TYR A 140 -8.15 8.12 4.86
C TYR A 140 -6.73 7.67 4.53
N VAL A 141 -6.07 8.21 3.51
CA VAL A 141 -4.78 7.68 3.05
C VAL A 141 -3.69 8.74 3.02
N ASP A 142 -2.51 8.35 3.49
CA ASP A 142 -1.25 9.03 3.19
C ASP A 142 -0.48 8.24 2.13
N LEU A 143 0.16 8.95 1.20
CA LEU A 143 0.97 8.33 0.16
C LEU A 143 2.45 8.43 0.53
N VAL A 144 3.12 7.27 0.53
CA VAL A 144 4.49 7.13 1.04
C VAL A 144 5.39 6.54 -0.03
N MET A 145 6.44 7.26 -0.40
CA MET A 145 7.52 6.73 -1.22
C MET A 145 8.54 6.03 -0.33
N ARG A 146 8.85 4.76 -0.62
CA ARG A 146 9.89 3.99 0.07
C ARG A 146 11.16 3.93 -0.77
N PRO A 147 12.35 3.90 -0.15
CA PRO A 147 13.59 3.60 -0.86
C PRO A 147 13.49 2.28 -1.65
N ALA A 148 14.13 2.22 -2.82
CA ALA A 148 14.12 1.07 -3.73
C ALA A 148 12.72 0.65 -4.23
N ASN A 149 11.77 1.58 -4.27
CA ASN A 149 10.44 1.37 -4.81
C ASN A 149 10.01 2.60 -5.61
N TYR A 150 9.68 2.39 -6.88
CA TYR A 150 9.32 3.47 -7.78
C TYR A 150 7.82 3.74 -7.80
N PHE A 151 7.02 3.06 -6.98
CA PHE A 151 5.58 3.31 -6.90
C PHE A 151 5.14 3.61 -5.47
N PRO A 152 4.28 4.62 -5.24
CA PRO A 152 3.88 5.00 -3.90
C PRO A 152 3.13 3.86 -3.21
N GLU A 153 3.30 3.81 -1.90
CA GLU A 153 2.53 2.95 -1.00
C GLU A 153 1.36 3.74 -0.44
N VAL A 154 0.23 3.06 -0.31
CA VAL A 154 -1.01 3.63 0.23
C VAL A 154 -1.06 3.25 1.69
N LEU A 155 -0.85 4.21 2.59
CA LEU A 155 -0.82 4.00 4.03
C LEU A 155 -2.13 4.52 4.64
N LEU A 156 -2.84 3.70 5.42
CA LEU A 156 -4.02 4.16 6.15
C LEU A 156 -3.61 5.20 7.19
N ARG A 157 -4.27 6.36 7.15
CA ARG A 157 -4.11 7.44 8.13
C ARG A 157 -4.75 7.05 9.45
N MET A 158 -3.97 7.08 10.52
CA MET A 158 -4.46 6.92 11.89
C MET A 158 -5.06 8.23 12.41
N ALA A 159 -6.02 8.13 13.33
CA ALA A 159 -6.63 9.28 13.98
C ALA A 159 -5.58 10.09 14.76
N ASP A 160 -5.75 11.40 14.81
CA ASP A 160 -4.86 12.29 15.56
C ASP A 160 -5.23 12.33 17.05
N ASN A 161 -5.07 11.19 17.71
CA ASN A 161 -5.18 11.05 19.15
C ASN A 161 -3.91 10.40 19.73
N PRO A 162 -3.69 10.43 21.06
CA PRO A 162 -2.48 9.88 21.67
C PRO A 162 -2.25 8.40 21.36
N ALA A 163 -3.32 7.62 21.16
CA ALA A 163 -3.24 6.19 20.87
C ALA A 163 -3.07 5.87 19.37
N LYS A 164 -3.12 6.89 18.49
CA LYS A 164 -3.12 6.75 17.02
C LYS A 164 -4.05 5.63 16.56
N THR A 165 -5.30 5.69 16.98
CA THR A 165 -6.30 4.64 16.67
C THR A 165 -6.58 4.58 15.18
N CYS A 166 -6.92 3.39 14.69
CA CYS A 166 -7.49 3.20 13.36
C CYS A 166 -8.76 4.06 13.22
N SER A 167 -8.91 4.74 12.09
CA SER A 167 -10.06 5.60 11.80
C SER A 167 -11.41 4.87 11.75
N PHE A 168 -11.38 3.54 11.65
CA PHE A 168 -12.58 2.68 11.65
C PHE A 168 -12.83 2.00 13.01
N LEU A 169 -12.03 2.29 14.03
CA LEU A 169 -12.22 1.70 15.35
C LEU A 169 -13.37 2.39 16.10
N SER A 170 -14.31 1.59 16.59
CA SER A 170 -15.37 2.00 17.51
C SER A 170 -15.29 1.19 18.81
N GLU A 171 -16.11 1.54 19.82
CA GLU A 171 -16.22 0.75 21.06
C GLU A 171 -16.66 -0.70 20.78
N ALA A 172 -17.57 -0.90 19.81
CA ALA A 172 -18.05 -2.22 19.39
C ALA A 172 -17.04 -3.00 18.53
N GLY A 173 -15.90 -2.40 18.17
CA GLY A 173 -14.89 -2.99 17.30
C GLY A 173 -14.74 -2.26 15.97
N CYS A 174 -14.21 -2.95 14.96
CA CYS A 174 -13.96 -2.37 13.64
C CYS A 174 -15.29 -2.13 12.90
N ALA A 175 -15.61 -0.87 12.60
CA ALA A 175 -16.83 -0.49 11.89
C ALA A 175 -16.90 -1.04 10.45
N VAL A 176 -15.74 -1.38 9.88
CA VAL A 176 -15.62 -1.97 8.54
C VAL A 176 -15.23 -3.45 8.61
N TYR A 177 -15.56 -4.17 9.68
CA TYR A 177 -15.03 -5.52 9.95
C TYR A 177 -15.17 -6.48 8.76
N HIS A 178 -16.33 -6.56 8.11
CA HIS A 178 -16.54 -7.42 6.93
C HIS A 178 -15.72 -6.99 5.70
N HIS A 179 -15.33 -5.71 5.64
CA HIS A 179 -14.52 -5.12 4.57
C HIS A 179 -13.08 -4.84 4.99
N ARG A 180 -12.65 -5.37 6.14
CA ARG A 180 -11.31 -5.11 6.70
C ARG A 180 -10.21 -5.49 5.70
N PRO A 181 -9.09 -4.75 5.67
CA PRO A 181 -7.98 -5.02 4.77
C PRO A 181 -7.39 -6.42 4.92
N ASP A 182 -6.73 -6.90 3.87
CA ASP A 182 -6.08 -8.22 3.81
C ASP A 182 -5.21 -8.49 5.04
N THR A 183 -4.30 -7.58 5.40
CA THR A 183 -3.43 -7.69 6.59
C THR A 183 -4.22 -7.80 7.91
N CYS A 184 -5.34 -7.09 8.04
CA CYS A 184 -6.18 -7.19 9.24
C CYS A 184 -7.05 -8.46 9.25
N ARG A 185 -7.30 -9.03 8.07
CA ARG A 185 -8.10 -10.23 7.87
C ARG A 185 -7.31 -11.49 8.17
N THR A 186 -6.04 -11.51 7.81
CA THR A 186 -5.17 -12.68 8.01
C THR A 186 -4.54 -12.74 9.39
N PHE A 187 -4.47 -11.61 10.10
CA PHE A 187 -3.92 -11.52 11.46
C PHE A 187 -4.44 -12.67 12.36
N PRO A 188 -3.57 -13.47 13.00
CA PRO A 188 -2.14 -13.22 13.24
C PRO A 188 -1.21 -13.95 12.26
N ILE A 189 -1.75 -14.44 11.14
CA ILE A 189 -0.98 -15.10 10.08
C ILE A 189 -0.44 -14.06 9.11
N GLU A 190 0.88 -14.01 8.99
CA GLU A 190 1.56 -13.29 7.91
C GLU A 190 1.74 -14.24 6.71
N GLN A 191 1.44 -13.74 5.51
CA GLN A 191 1.64 -14.48 4.27
C GLN A 191 2.82 -13.90 3.47
N GLY A 192 3.68 -14.79 2.98
CA GLY A 192 4.72 -14.50 2.01
C GLY A 192 4.59 -15.37 0.76
N VAL A 193 5.47 -15.12 -0.20
CA VAL A 193 5.63 -15.95 -1.39
C VAL A 193 7.10 -16.30 -1.53
N MET A 194 7.39 -17.59 -1.66
CA MET A 194 8.72 -18.14 -1.87
C MET A 194 8.79 -18.76 -3.27
N TYR A 195 9.81 -18.42 -4.04
CA TYR A 195 10.02 -19.03 -5.35
C TYR A 195 10.66 -20.41 -5.19
N ASP A 196 9.95 -21.46 -5.61
CA ASP A 196 10.48 -22.82 -5.70
C ASP A 196 11.17 -23.00 -7.04
N ALA A 197 12.50 -22.97 -7.03
CA ALA A 197 13.33 -23.13 -8.22
C ALA A 197 13.16 -24.51 -8.89
N SER A 198 12.88 -25.56 -8.12
CA SER A 198 12.69 -26.93 -8.63
C SER A 198 11.38 -27.06 -9.41
N ARG A 199 10.31 -26.42 -8.90
CA ARG A 199 8.98 -26.43 -9.53
C ARG A 199 8.76 -25.26 -10.49
N LYS A 200 9.69 -24.30 -10.53
CA LYS A 200 9.58 -23.02 -11.24
C LYS A 200 8.26 -22.31 -10.94
N LYS A 201 7.89 -22.30 -9.66
CA LYS A 201 6.60 -21.79 -9.18
C LYS A 201 6.76 -21.03 -7.89
N ASP A 202 5.95 -20.00 -7.73
CA ASP A 202 5.74 -19.30 -6.47
C ASP A 202 4.88 -20.16 -5.55
N LEU A 203 5.38 -20.44 -4.34
CA LEU A 203 4.66 -21.13 -3.27
C LEU A 203 4.32 -20.14 -2.14
N PRO A 204 3.08 -20.16 -1.62
CA PRO A 204 2.75 -19.37 -0.45
C PRO A 204 3.49 -19.91 0.78
N VAL A 205 3.91 -19.01 1.65
CA VAL A 205 4.49 -19.34 2.97
C VAL A 205 3.74 -18.58 4.05
N PHE A 206 3.51 -19.22 5.19
CA PHE A 206 2.69 -18.67 6.27
C PHE A 206 3.46 -18.66 7.57
N PHE A 207 3.33 -17.57 8.32
CA PHE A 207 3.96 -17.41 9.63
C PHE A 207 2.93 -16.97 10.66
N PHE A 208 2.80 -17.74 11.74
CA PHE A 208 2.04 -17.33 12.91
C PHE A 208 2.88 -16.40 13.77
N ARG A 209 2.44 -15.14 13.89
CA ARG A 209 3.25 -14.08 14.48
C ARG A 209 2.43 -13.06 15.28
N PRO A 210 1.68 -13.50 16.31
CA PRO A 210 0.96 -12.58 17.17
C PRO A 210 1.96 -11.72 17.99
N PRO A 211 1.75 -10.39 18.10
CA PRO A 211 2.52 -9.56 19.02
C PRO A 211 2.22 -9.95 20.47
N ASP A 212 3.11 -9.59 21.40
CA ASP A 212 3.03 -10.04 22.80
C ASP A 212 1.73 -9.66 23.52
N PHE A 213 1.11 -8.54 23.14
CA PHE A 213 -0.16 -8.12 23.73
C PHE A 213 -1.35 -8.96 23.26
N CYS A 214 -1.20 -9.77 22.20
CA CYS A 214 -2.29 -10.50 21.58
C CYS A 214 -2.56 -11.78 22.35
N LEU A 215 -3.59 -11.75 23.18
CA LEU A 215 -3.99 -12.87 24.04
C LEU A 215 -4.81 -13.93 23.30
N GLY A 216 -5.29 -13.64 22.09
CA GLY A 216 -6.02 -14.60 21.26
C GLY A 216 -5.23 -15.87 20.94
N ARG A 217 -3.89 -15.83 21.02
CA ARG A 217 -3.00 -16.99 20.87
C ARG A 217 -3.11 -18.02 22.02
N HIS A 218 -3.80 -17.68 23.10
CA HIS A 218 -3.99 -18.54 24.27
C HIS A 218 -5.37 -19.20 24.30
N GLU A 219 -6.24 -18.87 23.34
CA GLU A 219 -7.54 -19.50 23.14
C GLU A 219 -7.37 -20.96 22.65
N THR A 220 -8.43 -21.75 22.76
CA THR A 220 -8.37 -23.19 22.48
C THR A 220 -8.68 -23.59 21.04
N ASP A 221 -9.34 -22.70 20.28
CA ASP A 221 -9.69 -22.93 18.88
C ASP A 221 -8.44 -23.17 18.05
N GLU A 222 -8.41 -24.29 17.34
CA GLU A 222 -7.29 -24.76 16.53
C GLU A 222 -7.65 -24.66 15.05
N TRP A 223 -6.70 -24.22 14.24
CA TRP A 223 -6.89 -23.95 12.83
C TRP A 223 -5.75 -24.51 12.00
N SER A 224 -6.09 -25.10 10.86
CA SER A 224 -5.20 -25.19 9.70
C SER A 224 -5.26 -23.89 8.88
N ILE A 225 -4.29 -23.68 7.98
CA ILE A 225 -4.29 -22.52 7.07
C ILE A 225 -5.55 -22.48 6.16
N PRO A 226 -5.99 -23.58 5.53
CA PRO A 226 -7.21 -23.55 4.73
C PRO A 226 -8.45 -23.15 5.52
N GLU A 227 -8.64 -23.71 6.73
CA GLU A 227 -9.77 -23.38 7.60
C GLU A 227 -9.73 -21.91 8.04
N TRP A 228 -8.55 -21.39 8.38
CA TRP A 228 -8.38 -19.99 8.73
C TRP A 228 -8.71 -19.04 7.58
N ILE A 229 -8.27 -19.37 6.36
CA ILE A 229 -8.59 -18.57 5.17
C ILE A 229 -10.10 -18.55 4.89
N GLU A 230 -10.77 -19.67 5.12
CA GLU A 230 -12.23 -19.79 4.99
C GLU A 230 -12.96 -18.98 6.07
N ASP A 231 -12.65 -19.19 7.35
CA ASP A 231 -13.25 -18.48 8.50
C ASP A 231 -13.07 -16.95 8.37
N GLN A 232 -11.90 -16.51 7.90
CA GLN A 232 -11.62 -15.09 7.71
C GLN A 232 -12.12 -14.52 6.37
N GLU A 233 -12.74 -15.33 5.50
CA GLU A 233 -13.18 -14.95 4.16
C GLU A 233 -12.05 -14.32 3.32
N ALA A 234 -10.82 -14.83 3.47
CA ALA A 234 -9.60 -14.21 2.94
C ALA A 234 -9.26 -14.61 1.50
N GLU A 235 -9.87 -15.69 0.99
CA GLU A 235 -9.50 -16.28 -0.30
C GLU A 235 -9.54 -15.26 -1.46
N GLN A 236 -10.58 -14.44 -1.51
CA GLN A 236 -10.73 -13.43 -2.56
C GLN A 236 -9.76 -12.25 -2.39
N TYR A 237 -9.41 -11.89 -1.16
CA TYR A 237 -8.42 -10.85 -0.87
C TYR A 237 -7.03 -11.33 -1.32
N HIS A 238 -6.62 -12.53 -0.90
CA HIS A 238 -5.36 -13.15 -1.31
C HIS A 238 -5.20 -13.22 -2.83
N LYS A 239 -6.24 -13.66 -3.55
CA LYS A 239 -6.24 -13.69 -5.03
C LYS A 239 -5.97 -12.32 -5.65
N MET A 240 -6.44 -11.24 -5.04
CA MET A 240 -6.21 -9.87 -5.52
C MET A 240 -4.84 -9.33 -5.09
N THR A 241 -4.40 -9.63 -3.87
CA THR A 241 -3.06 -9.29 -3.37
C THR A 241 -1.96 -9.92 -4.22
N ILE A 242 -2.09 -11.20 -4.60
CA ILE A 242 -1.15 -11.88 -5.50
C ILE A 242 -1.09 -11.15 -6.86
N ARG A 243 -2.24 -10.83 -7.45
CA ARG A 243 -2.29 -10.06 -8.72
C ARG A 243 -1.64 -8.69 -8.60
N TRP A 244 -1.85 -8.01 -7.47
CA TRP A 244 -1.19 -6.75 -7.20
C TRP A 244 0.33 -6.91 -7.10
N SER A 245 0.81 -7.95 -6.42
CA SER A 245 2.25 -8.26 -6.27
C SER A 245 2.97 -8.40 -7.61
N GLU A 246 2.34 -9.03 -8.62
CA GLU A 246 2.92 -9.19 -9.96
C GLU A 246 3.25 -7.84 -10.60
N ILE A 247 2.38 -6.85 -10.40
CA ILE A 247 2.54 -5.50 -10.96
C ILE A 247 3.52 -4.71 -10.12
N LYS A 248 3.39 -4.81 -8.79
CA LYS A 248 4.25 -4.11 -7.85
C LYS A 248 5.73 -4.50 -8.03
N ARG A 249 6.02 -5.76 -8.38
CA ARG A 249 7.38 -6.22 -8.72
C ARG A 249 7.97 -5.47 -9.92
N LEU A 250 7.17 -5.08 -10.91
CA LEU A 250 7.67 -4.32 -12.07
C LEU A 250 8.20 -2.94 -11.66
N PHE A 251 7.65 -2.35 -10.58
CA PHE A 251 8.09 -1.08 -10.00
C PHE A 251 9.31 -1.19 -9.07
N GLN A 252 9.97 -2.35 -9.00
CA GLN A 252 11.29 -2.48 -8.39
C GLN A 252 12.39 -1.84 -9.25
N ASN A 253 12.16 -1.75 -10.56
CA ASN A 253 13.01 -1.01 -11.49
C ASN A 253 12.35 0.33 -11.83
N ASP A 254 13.14 1.37 -12.05
CA ASP A 254 12.66 2.71 -12.39
C ASP A 254 11.98 2.72 -13.78
N PRO A 255 10.66 2.92 -13.87
CA PRO A 255 9.99 3.07 -15.16
C PRO A 255 9.91 4.54 -15.60
N TRP A 256 10.30 5.49 -14.76
CA TRP A 256 9.96 6.91 -14.90
C TRP A 256 11.00 7.71 -15.67
N GLY A 257 12.28 7.37 -15.51
CA GLY A 257 13.37 8.15 -16.12
C GLY A 257 13.32 9.61 -15.68
N LEU A 258 13.53 10.55 -16.62
CA LEU A 258 13.52 12.00 -16.34
C LEU A 258 12.19 12.53 -15.79
N GLU A 259 11.09 11.81 -16.01
CA GLU A 259 9.76 12.21 -15.55
C GLU A 259 9.59 12.10 -14.03
N GLY A 260 10.32 11.16 -13.41
CA GLY A 260 10.25 10.86 -11.99
C GLY A 260 8.90 10.27 -11.52
N PRO A 261 8.82 9.86 -10.25
CA PRO A 261 7.65 9.21 -9.66
C PRO A 261 6.43 10.13 -9.47
N GLU A 262 6.57 11.43 -9.73
CA GLU A 262 5.48 12.43 -9.67
C GLU A 262 4.92 12.80 -11.06
N GLY A 263 5.48 12.17 -12.10
CA GLY A 263 5.15 12.39 -13.50
C GLY A 263 3.70 12.01 -13.89
N PRO A 264 3.18 12.56 -15.00
CA PRO A 264 1.93 12.12 -15.62
C PRO A 264 1.74 10.59 -15.75
N ARG A 265 2.76 9.83 -16.15
CA ARG A 265 2.70 8.36 -16.27
C ARG A 265 2.55 7.69 -14.91
N ALA A 266 3.27 8.16 -13.89
CA ALA A 266 3.14 7.65 -12.54
C ALA A 266 1.73 7.93 -11.98
N LYS A 267 1.19 9.13 -12.20
CA LYS A 267 -0.19 9.50 -11.83
C LYS A 267 -1.23 8.63 -12.53
N MET A 268 -1.05 8.36 -13.83
CA MET A 268 -1.92 7.45 -14.60
C MET A 268 -1.89 6.03 -14.03
N ALA A 269 -0.71 5.52 -13.67
CA ALA A 269 -0.57 4.21 -13.08
C ALA A 269 -1.19 4.12 -11.68
N PHE A 270 -1.05 5.17 -10.86
CA PHE A 270 -1.73 5.30 -9.57
C PHE A 270 -3.26 5.32 -9.72
N MET A 271 -3.77 6.16 -10.61
CA MET A 271 -5.21 6.23 -10.90
C MET A 271 -5.76 4.86 -11.32
N ALA A 272 -5.10 4.19 -12.27
CA ALA A 272 -5.53 2.88 -12.77
C ALA A 272 -5.51 1.76 -11.73
N THR A 273 -4.71 1.90 -10.66
CA THR A 273 -4.56 0.86 -9.64
C THR A 273 -5.42 1.14 -8.40
N TYR A 274 -5.39 2.37 -7.88
CA TYR A 274 -6.04 2.72 -6.60
C TYR A 274 -7.30 3.58 -6.74
N ASN A 275 -7.47 4.31 -7.84
CA ASN A 275 -8.61 5.19 -8.05
C ASN A 275 -9.58 4.64 -9.11
N VAL A 276 -10.30 3.58 -8.74
CA VAL A 276 -11.12 2.81 -9.69
C VAL A 276 -12.23 3.66 -10.32
N ASP A 277 -12.77 4.64 -9.60
CA ASP A 277 -13.83 5.52 -10.09
C ASP A 277 -13.29 6.52 -11.13
N GLN A 278 -12.17 7.19 -10.85
CA GLN A 278 -11.56 8.08 -11.84
C GLN A 278 -11.02 7.30 -13.05
N PHE A 279 -10.52 6.08 -12.84
CA PHE A 279 -10.10 5.21 -13.93
C PHE A 279 -11.28 4.75 -14.80
N ARG A 280 -12.45 4.53 -14.21
CA ARG A 280 -13.70 4.25 -14.94
C ARG A 280 -14.00 5.39 -15.91
N ASP A 281 -13.95 6.62 -15.42
CA ASP A 281 -14.20 7.80 -16.25
C ASP A 281 -13.16 7.94 -17.34
N PHE A 282 -11.88 7.72 -17.03
CA PHE A 282 -10.84 7.66 -18.04
C PHE A 282 -11.14 6.62 -19.14
N VAL A 283 -11.57 5.41 -18.80
CA VAL A 283 -11.86 4.37 -19.80
C VAL A 283 -13.06 4.74 -20.67
N PHE A 284 -14.14 5.29 -20.09
CA PHE A 284 -15.41 5.47 -20.80
C PHE A 284 -15.65 6.87 -21.37
N GLN A 285 -15.07 7.90 -20.76
CA GLN A 285 -15.32 9.30 -21.07
C GLN A 285 -14.15 9.95 -21.84
N SER A 286 -12.98 9.32 -21.89
CA SER A 286 -11.83 9.83 -22.65
C SER A 286 -11.73 9.23 -24.07
N SER A 287 -10.62 9.52 -24.75
CA SER A 287 -10.27 8.90 -26.04
C SER A 287 -9.84 7.43 -25.94
N PHE A 288 -9.80 6.83 -24.74
CA PHE A 288 -9.33 5.45 -24.53
C PHE A 288 -9.94 4.44 -25.51
N LEU A 289 -11.28 4.38 -25.59
CA LEU A 289 -11.99 3.41 -26.45
C LEU A 289 -11.90 3.72 -27.95
N LYS A 290 -11.43 4.92 -28.32
CA LYS A 290 -11.09 5.29 -29.70
C LYS A 290 -9.70 4.78 -30.08
N ARG A 291 -8.79 4.68 -29.12
CA ARG A 291 -7.39 4.25 -29.31
C ARG A 291 -7.17 2.76 -29.07
N TYR A 292 -7.97 2.16 -28.20
CA TYR A 292 -7.84 0.75 -27.82
C TYR A 292 -9.14 -0.02 -28.07
N GLN A 293 -8.98 -1.22 -28.60
CA GLN A 293 -10.05 -2.20 -28.77
C GLN A 293 -10.14 -3.07 -27.51
N ILE A 294 -11.37 -3.17 -26.99
CA ILE A 294 -11.76 -4.08 -25.91
C ILE A 294 -12.96 -4.90 -26.40
N LYS A 295 -13.05 -6.17 -26.03
CA LYS A 295 -14.25 -7.00 -26.31
C LYS A 295 -15.50 -6.35 -25.71
N SER A 296 -16.62 -6.38 -26.44
CA SER A 296 -17.89 -5.75 -26.02
C SER A 296 -18.41 -6.30 -24.69
N THR A 297 -18.27 -7.61 -24.46
CA THR A 297 -18.64 -8.28 -23.20
C THR A 297 -17.86 -7.75 -22.01
N LEU A 298 -16.54 -7.62 -22.16
CA LEU A 298 -15.67 -7.02 -21.15
C LEU A 298 -16.05 -5.56 -20.94
N ARG A 299 -16.23 -4.77 -22.01
CA ARG A 299 -16.63 -3.35 -21.91
C ARG A 299 -17.92 -3.15 -21.12
N LYS A 300 -18.93 -4.02 -21.28
CA LYS A 300 -20.17 -3.97 -20.48
C LYS A 300 -19.89 -4.26 -19.02
N LYS A 301 -19.16 -5.34 -18.72
CA LYS A 301 -18.77 -5.73 -17.35
C LYS A 301 -17.98 -4.62 -16.65
N LEU A 302 -17.03 -4.02 -17.36
CA LEU A 302 -16.20 -2.94 -16.86
C LEU A 302 -16.99 -1.69 -16.49
N LYS A 303 -18.29 -1.55 -16.78
CA LYS A 303 -19.07 -0.38 -16.33
C LYS A 303 -19.57 -0.48 -14.90
N THR A 304 -19.85 -1.70 -14.43
CA THR A 304 -20.60 -1.94 -13.18
C THR A 304 -19.86 -2.83 -12.19
N ASP A 305 -18.78 -3.48 -12.60
CA ASP A 305 -17.97 -4.35 -11.74
C ASP A 305 -16.63 -3.67 -11.43
N ASP A 306 -16.52 -3.10 -10.23
CA ASP A 306 -15.31 -2.43 -9.73
C ASP A 306 -14.12 -3.40 -9.67
N ALA A 307 -14.33 -4.64 -9.25
CA ALA A 307 -13.24 -5.63 -9.16
C ALA A 307 -12.73 -6.01 -10.56
N ALA A 308 -13.61 -6.12 -11.55
CA ALA A 308 -13.22 -6.29 -12.94
C ALA A 308 -12.49 -5.06 -13.49
N LEU A 309 -12.92 -3.85 -13.12
CA LEU A 309 -12.24 -2.63 -13.54
C LEU A 309 -10.85 -2.49 -12.92
N MET A 310 -10.69 -2.80 -11.64
CA MET A 310 -9.38 -2.84 -10.98
C MET A 310 -8.43 -3.81 -11.70
N LYS A 311 -8.88 -5.04 -11.98
CA LYS A 311 -8.10 -6.02 -12.76
C LYS A 311 -7.78 -5.54 -14.18
N PHE A 312 -8.65 -4.74 -14.78
CA PHE A 312 -8.38 -4.13 -16.08
C PHE A 312 -7.35 -3.00 -15.97
N GLY A 313 -7.39 -2.21 -14.90
CA GLY A 313 -6.39 -1.18 -14.61
C GLY A 313 -4.99 -1.75 -14.40
N PHE A 314 -4.92 -2.90 -13.75
CA PHE A 314 -3.71 -3.70 -13.63
C PHE A 314 -3.11 -4.09 -14.98
N GLU A 315 -3.94 -4.59 -15.90
CA GLU A 315 -3.52 -4.89 -17.28
C GLU A 315 -3.14 -3.63 -18.06
N TRP A 316 -3.87 -2.54 -17.85
CA TRP A 316 -3.57 -1.25 -18.47
C TRP A 316 -2.19 -0.73 -18.08
N VAL A 317 -1.82 -0.81 -16.79
CA VAL A 317 -0.50 -0.39 -16.31
C VAL A 317 0.62 -1.18 -17.00
N LYS A 318 0.49 -2.51 -17.13
CA LYS A 318 1.46 -3.35 -17.86
C LYS A 318 1.64 -2.90 -19.31
N VAL A 319 0.54 -2.60 -20.01
CA VAL A 319 0.56 -2.12 -21.41
C VAL A 319 1.14 -0.70 -21.50
N PHE A 320 0.65 0.21 -20.67
CA PHE A 320 0.92 1.64 -20.79
C PHE A 320 2.35 2.01 -20.37
N ILE A 321 2.88 1.37 -19.33
CA ILE A 321 4.22 1.68 -18.80
C ILE A 321 5.31 0.86 -19.50
N TRP A 322 5.07 -0.44 -19.74
CA TRP A 322 6.09 -1.36 -20.26
C TRP A 322 5.82 -1.89 -21.66
N GLY A 323 4.74 -1.49 -22.33
CA GLY A 323 4.42 -1.97 -23.68
C GLY A 323 4.12 -3.48 -23.73
N MET A 324 3.79 -4.11 -22.60
CA MET A 324 3.55 -5.55 -22.55
C MET A 324 2.32 -5.93 -23.39
N ARG A 325 2.38 -7.10 -24.04
CA ARG A 325 1.25 -7.61 -24.82
C ARG A 325 0.10 -7.97 -23.89
N SER A 326 -1.07 -7.38 -24.10
CA SER A 326 -2.31 -7.75 -23.39
C SER A 326 -3.26 -8.54 -24.30
N ARG A 327 -3.96 -9.51 -23.72
CA ARG A 327 -5.03 -10.25 -24.40
C ARG A 327 -6.34 -9.47 -24.42
N VAL A 328 -6.49 -8.48 -23.55
CA VAL A 328 -7.74 -7.73 -23.33
C VAL A 328 -7.68 -6.27 -23.79
N ILE A 329 -6.48 -5.70 -23.95
CA ILE A 329 -6.25 -4.35 -24.48
C ILE A 329 -5.41 -4.48 -25.76
N ARG A 330 -5.96 -4.03 -26.89
CA ARG A 330 -5.25 -4.01 -28.18
C ARG A 330 -5.29 -2.60 -28.77
N PRO A 331 -4.18 -2.03 -29.23
CA PRO A 331 -4.22 -0.78 -29.99
C PRO A 331 -5.14 -0.95 -31.21
N ARG A 332 -5.95 0.06 -31.50
CA ARG A 332 -6.62 0.18 -32.81
C ARG A 332 -5.58 0.65 -33.82
N ALA A 333 -5.58 -0.01 -34.98
CA ALA A 333 -4.76 0.38 -36.12
C ALA A 333 -5.16 1.76 -36.64
#